data_AF-A0A6L4ZRL6-F1
#
_entry.id   AF-A0A6L4ZRL6-F1
#
_cell.length_a   1.000
_cell.length_b   1.000
_cell.length_c   1.000
_cell.angle_alpha   90.00
_cell.angle_beta   90.00
_cell.angle_gamma   90.00
#
_symmetry.space_group_name_H-M   'P 1'
#
loop_
_entity.id
_entity.type
_entity.pdbx_description
1 polymer ?
#
loop_
_entity_poly.entity_id
_entity_poly.type
_entity_poly.pdbx_seq_one_letter_code
_entity_poly.pdbx_strand_id
1 'polypeptide(L)' 'MKDQVYISDVAKHVGEEITIKGWLYNIRSSGKLMFPQLRDGSGLIQGVVFKKSVSEAVF' A
#
# COMPACT_ATOMS: atom_id res chain seq x y z
N MET A 1 -17.68 -0.05 9.73
CA MET A 1 -17.02 -0.70 8.57
C MET A 1 -16.82 0.35 7.49
N LYS A 2 -15.58 0.46 6.98
CA LYS A 2 -15.10 1.26 5.83
C LYS A 2 -14.67 2.71 6.10
N ASP A 3 -13.52 2.89 6.74
CA ASP A 3 -12.69 4.08 6.50
C ASP A 3 -11.65 3.71 5.45
N GLN A 4 -12.05 3.78 4.18
CA GLN A 4 -11.12 3.70 3.07
C GLN A 4 -10.67 5.11 2.72
N VAL A 5 -9.37 5.30 2.53
CA VAL A 5 -8.79 6.49 1.92
C VAL A 5 -8.51 6.19 0.45
N TYR A 6 -8.95 7.08 -0.44
CA TYR A 6 -8.61 7.03 -1.86
C TYR A 6 -7.19 7.51 -2.07
N ILE A 7 -6.48 6.94 -3.05
CA ILE A 7 -5.10 7.30 -3.39
C ILE A 7 -4.96 8.81 -3.65
N SER A 8 -5.95 9.42 -4.30
CA SER A 8 -5.99 10.86 -4.56
C SER A 8 -5.98 11.74 -3.30
N ASP A 9 -6.41 11.21 -2.16
CA ASP A 9 -6.53 11.96 -0.90
C ASP A 9 -5.41 11.66 0.12
N VAL A 10 -4.49 10.72 -0.19
CA VAL A 10 -3.44 10.27 0.74
C VAL A 10 -2.58 11.42 1.26
N ALA A 11 -2.35 12.47 0.47
CA ALA A 11 -1.57 13.63 0.89
C ALA A 11 -2.16 14.38 2.10
N LYS A 12 -3.44 14.19 2.41
CA LYS A 12 -4.12 14.78 3.57
C LYS A 12 -3.92 13.99 4.86
N HIS A 13 -3.38 12.77 4.78
CA HIS A 13 -3.26 11.81 5.89
C HIS A 13 -1.79 11.50 6.24
N VAL A 14 -0.90 12.47 6.07
CA VAL A 14 0.54 12.28 6.34
C VAL A 14 0.75 12.00 7.83
N GLY A 15 1.36 10.85 8.14
CA GLY A 15 1.63 10.42 9.51
C GLY A 15 0.50 9.63 10.18
N GLU A 16 -0.63 9.45 9.48
CA GLU A 16 -1.77 8.67 9.96
C GLU A 16 -1.74 7.23 9.43
N GLU A 17 -2.31 6.30 10.21
CA GLU A 17 -2.60 4.95 9.72
C GLU A 17 -3.90 4.98 8.91
N ILE A 18 -3.83 4.58 7.64
CA ILE A 18 -4.95 4.58 6.71
C ILE A 18 -5.14 3.21 6.06
N THR A 19 -6.37 2.93 5.61
CA THR A 19 -6.67 1.76 4.80
C THR A 19 -6.94 2.17 3.35
N ILE A 20 -6.14 1.65 2.41
CA ILE A 20 -6.40 1.76 0.97
C ILE A 20 -6.99 0.45 0.47
N LYS A 21 -8.04 0.52 -0.36
CA LYS A 21 -8.58 -0.66 -1.05
C LYS A 21 -8.43 -0.47 -2.54
N GLY A 22 -7.84 -1.45 -3.19
CA GLY A 22 -7.59 -1.39 -4.62
C GLY A 22 -7.07 -2.70 -5.14
N TRP A 23 -6.47 -2.64 -6.32
CA TRP A 23 -5.90 -3.78 -7.03
C TRP A 23 -4.40 -3.59 -7.17
N LEU A 24 -3.67 -4.69 -7.06
CA LEU A 24 -2.25 -4.71 -7.40
C LEU A 24 -2.08 -4.39 -8.89
N TYR A 25 -1.31 -3.35 -9.18
CA TYR A 25 -0.93 -2.97 -10.54
C TYR A 25 0.38 -3.65 -10.95
N ASN A 26 1.37 -3.62 -10.07
CA ASN A 26 2.66 -4.27 -10.27
C ASN A 26 3.31 -4.56 -8.91
N ILE A 27 4.26 -5.49 -8.87
CA ILE A 27 5.10 -5.73 -7.70
C ILE A 27 6.51 -6.08 -8.13
N ARG A 28 7.48 -5.49 -7.44
CA ARG A 28 8.88 -5.93 -7.52
C ARG A 28 9.43 -6.15 -6.12
N SER A 29 10.42 -7.01 -6.01
CA SER A 29 11.12 -7.30 -4.76
C SER A 29 12.62 -7.05 -4.91
N SER A 30 13.27 -6.72 -3.80
CA SER A 30 14.73 -6.60 -3.71
C SER A 30 15.18 -7.00 -2.30
N GLY A 31 15.79 -8.18 -2.19
CA GLY A 31 16.20 -8.75 -0.92
C GLY A 31 15.01 -8.91 0.05
N LYS A 32 14.99 -8.11 1.11
CA LYS A 32 13.97 -8.18 2.18
C LYS A 32 12.83 -7.16 2.03
N LEU A 33 12.84 -6.38 0.93
CA LEU A 33 11.85 -5.36 0.63
C LEU A 33 10.98 -5.77 -0.56
N MET A 34 9.70 -5.43 -0.50
CA MET A 34 8.77 -5.47 -1.62
C MET A 34 8.22 -4.07 -1.88
N PHE A 35 7.98 -3.79 -3.17
CA PHE A 35 7.48 -2.51 -3.65
C PHE A 35 6.19 -2.77 -4.46
N PRO A 36 5.06 -3.06 -3.79
CA PRO A 36 3.78 -3.17 -4.46
C PRO A 36 3.32 -1.79 -4.95
N GLN A 37 2.87 -1.73 -6.19
CA GLN A 37 2.16 -0.59 -6.74
C GLN A 37 0.67 -0.93 -6.77
N LEU A 38 -0.15 -0.11 -6.11
CA LEU A 38 -1.59 -0.30 -5.97
C LEU A 38 -2.34 0.77 -6.77
N ARG A 39 -3.45 0.38 -7.40
CA ARG A 39 -4.40 1.30 -8.04
C ARG A 39 -5.80 1.12 -7.46
N ASP A 40 -6.54 2.21 -7.32
CA ASP A 40 -7.93 2.17 -6.80
C ASP A 40 -8.95 2.89 -7.70
N GLY A 41 -8.51 3.34 -8.89
CA GLY A 41 -9.30 4.13 -9.83
C GLY A 41 -9.13 5.64 -9.67
N SER A 42 -8.68 6.12 -8.51
CA SER A 42 -8.33 7.54 -8.28
C SER A 42 -6.86 7.84 -8.56
N GLY A 43 -5.98 6.83 -8.49
CA GLY A 43 -4.57 6.99 -8.79
C GLY A 43 -3.77 5.70 -8.68
N LEU A 44 -2.44 5.85 -8.68
CA LEU A 44 -1.46 4.79 -8.43
C LEU A 44 -0.57 5.22 -7.25
N ILE A 45 -0.30 4.32 -6.32
CA ILE A 45 0.60 4.55 -5.18
C ILE A 45 1.56 3.39 -5.02
N GLN A 46 2.80 3.67 -4.61
CA GLN A 46 3.79 2.64 -4.27
C GLN A 46 3.85 2.47 -2.75
N GLY A 47 3.63 1.24 -2.28
CA GLY A 47 3.94 0.84 -0.92
C GLY A 47 5.37 0.32 -0.80
N VAL A 48 5.87 0.26 0.43
CA VAL A 48 7.13 -0.41 0.78
C VAL A 48 6.85 -1.39 1.91
N VAL A 49 7.08 -2.67 1.66
CA VAL A 49 6.88 -3.73 2.66
C VAL A 49 8.23 -4.29 3.06
N PHE A 50 8.55 -4.25 4.35
CA PHE A 50 9.72 -4.92 4.91
C PHE A 50 9.33 -6.26 5.51
N LYS A 51 10.00 -7.35 5.08
CA LYS A 51 9.65 -8.72 5.50
C LYS A 51 9.56 -8.92 7.02
N LYS A 52 10.36 -8.18 7.81
CA LYS A 52 10.34 -8.30 9.27
C LYS A 52 9.21 -7.50 9.95
N SER A 53 8.57 -6.59 9.23
CA SER A 53 7.49 -5.74 9.75
C SER A 53 6.11 -6.34 9.54
N VAL A 54 6.01 -7.49 8.87
CA VAL A 54 4.75 -8.19 8.59
C VAL A 54 4.90 -9.67 8.94
N SER A 55 3.79 -10.33 9.25
CA SER A 55 3.77 -11.79 9.42
C SER A 55 4.07 -12.49 8.10
N GLU A 56 4.58 -13.72 8.16
CA GLU A 56 4.86 -14.53 6.97
C GLU A 56 3.61 -14.78 6.11
N ALA A 57 2.42 -14.87 6.70
CA ALA A 57 1.18 -15.02 5.94
C ALA A 57 0.79 -13.78 5.11
N VAL A 58 1.38 -12.61 5.41
CA VAL A 58 1.12 -11.32 4.73
C VAL A 58 2.20 -11.03 3.67
N PHE A 59 3.37 -11.68 3.77
CA PHE A 59 4.50 -11.49 2.86
C PHE A 59 4.47 -12.49 1.72
#